data_AF-A0A1H9RLP2-F1
#
_entry.id   AF-A0A1H9RLP2-F1
#
_cell.length_a   1.000
_cell.length_b   1.000
_cell.length_c   1.000
_cell.angle_alpha   90.00
_cell.angle_beta   90.00
_cell.angle_gamma   90.00
#
_symmetry.space_group_name_H-M   'P 1'
#
loop_
_entity.id
_entity.type
_entity.pdbx_description
1 polymer ?
#
loop_
_entity_poly.entity_id
_entity_poly.type
_entity_poly.pdbx_seq_one_letter_code
_entity_poly.pdbx_strand_id
1 'polypeptide(L)'
;MSVNCKYENLEPWLLLKADEFKLMGYNEISLNEIWLYLTSFKWKNRQDLSFHQQVSDLSSLKPTEYLSFALMQRQKEAEKEVDLLDIDDLL
;
A
#
# COMPACT_ATOMS: atom_id res chain seq x y z
N MET A 1 6.72 11.44 -13.77
CA MET A 1 7.30 10.34 -14.57
C MET A 1 6.98 9.06 -13.82
N SER A 2 6.06 8.27 -14.35
CA SER A 2 5.39 7.18 -13.62
C SER A 2 6.16 5.87 -13.77
N VAL A 3 6.22 5.08 -12.69
CA VAL A 3 6.63 3.68 -12.73
C VAL A 3 5.83 2.97 -13.82
N ASN A 4 6.49 2.29 -14.76
CA ASN A 4 5.82 1.48 -15.78
C ASN A 4 5.36 0.14 -15.19
N CYS A 5 4.59 0.18 -14.09
CA CYS A 5 3.98 -1.00 -13.48
C CYS A 5 2.51 -1.06 -13.89
N LYS A 6 2.16 -2.03 -14.72
CA LYS A 6 0.76 -2.31 -15.05
C LYS A 6 0.19 -3.27 -14.02
N TYR A 7 -0.89 -2.87 -13.36
CA TYR A 7 -1.61 -3.69 -12.39
C TYR A 7 -1.94 -5.08 -12.96
N GLU A 8 -2.40 -5.14 -14.21
CA GLU A 8 -2.77 -6.38 -14.92
C GLU A 8 -1.63 -7.41 -14.96
N ASN A 9 -0.37 -6.95 -15.05
CA ASN A 9 0.78 -7.83 -15.09
C ASN A 9 1.16 -8.37 -13.72
N LEU A 10 0.67 -7.79 -12.63
CA LEU A 10 1.00 -8.20 -11.26
C LEU A 10 -0.20 -8.79 -10.52
N GLU A 11 -1.41 -8.64 -11.07
CA GLU A 11 -2.67 -9.14 -10.52
C GLU A 11 -2.59 -10.59 -10.02
N PRO A 12 -2.08 -11.59 -10.76
CA PRO A 12 -2.06 -12.95 -10.25
C PRO A 12 -1.10 -13.11 -9.05
N TRP A 13 0.00 -12.36 -9.00
CA TRP A 13 0.89 -12.36 -7.83
C TRP A 13 0.27 -11.62 -6.64
N LEU A 14 -0.48 -10.54 -6.88
CA LEU A 14 -1.19 -9.80 -5.85
C LEU A 14 -2.28 -10.66 -5.22
N LEU A 15 -3.03 -11.40 -6.03
CA LEU A 15 -4.03 -12.36 -5.56
C LEU A 15 -3.41 -13.44 -4.69
N LEU A 16 -2.33 -14.07 -5.16
CA LEU A 16 -1.60 -15.09 -4.40
C LEU A 16 -1.10 -14.54 -3.05
N LYS A 17 -0.58 -13.31 -3.05
CA LYS A 17 -0.08 -12.68 -1.82
C LYS A 17 -1.20 -12.34 -0.84
N ALA A 18 -2.34 -11.86 -1.35
CA ALA A 18 -3.51 -11.63 -0.51
C ALA A 18 -4.04 -12.93 0.10
N ASP A 19 -4.08 -14.03 -0.66
CA ASP A 19 -4.47 -15.34 -0.13
C ASP A 19 -3.45 -15.88 0.89
N GLU A 20 -2.15 -15.69 0.68
CA GLU A 20 -1.12 -15.98 1.68
C GLU A 20 -1.40 -15.23 3.00
N PHE A 21 -1.73 -13.95 2.92
CA PHE A 21 -2.05 -13.14 4.10
C PHE A 21 -3.33 -13.60 4.80
N LYS A 22 -4.36 -13.98 4.06
CA LYS A 22 -5.58 -14.59 4.62
C LYS A 22 -5.25 -15.88 5.38
N LEU A 23 -4.40 -16.74 4.80
CA LEU A 23 -3.97 -17.99 5.46
C LEU A 23 -3.20 -17.74 6.76
N MET A 24 -2.50 -16.61 6.86
CA MET A 24 -1.84 -16.15 8.09
C MET A 24 -2.79 -15.47 9.10
N GLY A 25 -4.09 -15.34 8.78
CA GLY A 25 -5.11 -14.70 9.62
C GLY A 25 -5.39 -13.24 9.31
N TYR A 26 -4.72 -12.65 8.31
CA TYR A 26 -4.90 -11.25 7.91
C TYR A 26 -5.94 -11.09 6.80
N ASN A 27 -7.19 -11.49 7.08
CA ASN A 27 -8.26 -11.53 6.09
C ASN A 27 -8.67 -10.16 5.52
N GLU A 28 -8.39 -9.10 6.28
CA GLU A 28 -8.76 -7.73 5.92
C GLU A 28 -7.82 -7.16 4.84
N ILE A 29 -6.61 -7.70 4.69
CA ILE A 29 -5.63 -7.18 3.73
C ILE A 29 -6.02 -7.64 2.32
N SER A 30 -6.57 -6.73 1.53
CA SER A 30 -6.97 -7.01 0.15
C SER A 30 -5.83 -6.81 -0.85
N LEU A 31 -5.95 -7.44 -2.02
CA LEU A 31 -5.00 -7.25 -3.13
C LEU A 31 -4.89 -5.76 -3.56
N ASN A 32 -6.00 -5.00 -3.46
CA ASN A 32 -6.03 -3.57 -3.76
C ASN A 32 -5.22 -2.76 -2.74
N GLU A 33 -5.31 -3.13 -1.47
CA GLU A 33 -4.53 -2.51 -0.40
C GLU A 33 -3.03 -2.82 -0.55
N ILE A 34 -2.68 -4.05 -0.92
CA ILE A 34 -1.30 -4.44 -1.24
C ILE A 34 -0.78 -3.59 -2.42
N TRP A 35 -1.57 -3.46 -3.48
CA TRP A 35 -1.21 -2.64 -4.64
C TRP A 35 -1.00 -1.17 -4.27
N LEU A 36 -1.92 -0.61 -3.48
CA LEU A 36 -1.83 0.77 -3.00
C LEU A 36 -0.57 0.98 -2.18
N TYR A 37 -0.24 0.07 -1.27
CA TYR A 37 1.00 0.09 -0.50
C TYR A 37 2.24 0.09 -1.41
N LEU A 38 2.29 -0.82 -2.39
CA LEU A 38 3.45 -0.94 -3.27
C LEU A 38 3.65 0.34 -4.08
N THR A 39 2.60 0.86 -4.69
CA THR A 39 2.68 2.03 -5.58
C THR A 39 2.81 3.36 -4.83
N SER A 40 2.13 3.51 -3.70
CA SER A 40 2.07 4.77 -2.95
C SER A 40 3.17 4.91 -1.90
N PHE A 41 3.79 3.80 -1.48
CA PHE A 41 4.82 3.80 -0.44
C PHE A 41 6.12 3.13 -0.91
N LYS A 42 6.11 1.83 -1.20
CA LYS A 42 7.34 1.05 -1.45
C LYS A 42 8.06 1.43 -2.75
N TRP A 43 7.31 1.86 -3.76
CA TRP A 43 7.81 2.25 -5.09
C TRP A 43 7.65 3.74 -5.40
N LYS A 44 7.16 4.54 -4.45
CA LYS A 44 6.87 5.97 -4.64
C LYS A 44 8.00 6.75 -5.30
N ASN A 45 9.25 6.45 -4.92
CA ASN A 45 10.45 7.14 -5.39
C ASN A 45 11.33 6.29 -6.32
N ARG A 46 10.85 5.13 -6.79
CA ARG A 46 11.65 4.20 -7.61
C ARG A 46 11.15 4.21 -9.06
N GLN A 47 11.92 4.82 -9.95
CA GLN A 47 11.49 5.09 -11.34
C GLN A 47 11.86 3.97 -12.33
N ASP A 48 12.85 3.14 -11.99
CA ASP A 48 13.48 2.13 -12.83
C ASP A 48 13.23 0.69 -12.34
N LEU A 49 12.14 0.48 -11.60
CA LEU A 49 11.83 -0.84 -11.05
C LEU A 49 11.52 -1.84 -12.17
N SER A 50 12.43 -2.78 -12.40
CA SER A 50 12.20 -3.89 -13.32
C SER A 50 11.09 -4.82 -12.84
N PHE A 51 10.43 -5.53 -13.76
CA PHE A 51 9.35 -6.47 -13.41
C PHE A 51 9.79 -7.53 -12.39
N HIS A 52 11.01 -8.08 -12.55
CA HIS A 52 11.57 -9.04 -11.58
C HIS A 52 11.70 -8.43 -10.18
N GLN A 53 12.15 -7.18 -10.06
CA GLN A 53 12.21 -6.49 -8.77
C GLN A 53 10.82 -6.26 -8.18
N GLN A 54 9.83 -5.92 -9.00
CA GLN A 54 8.44 -5.77 -8.55
C GLN A 54 7.89 -7.07 -7.96
N VAL A 55 8.09 -8.19 -8.66
CA VAL A 55 7.68 -9.53 -8.18
C VAL A 55 8.45 -9.93 -6.91
N SER A 56 9.76 -9.65 -6.85
CA SER A 56 10.57 -9.92 -5.66
C SER A 56 10.11 -9.09 -4.45
N ASP A 57 9.81 -7.81 -4.65
CA ASP A 57 9.31 -6.91 -3.60
C ASP A 57 7.94 -7.34 -3.06
N LEU A 58 7.09 -7.85 -3.94
CA LEU A 58 5.78 -8.41 -3.61
C LEU A 58 5.90 -9.76 -2.88
N SER A 59 6.76 -10.66 -3.37
CA SER A 59 6.97 -11.97 -2.75
C SER A 59 7.56 -11.86 -1.35
N SER A 60 8.47 -10.90 -1.13
CA SER A 60 9.12 -10.65 0.17
C SER A 60 8.27 -9.85 1.15
N LEU A 61 7.15 -9.27 0.70
CA LEU A 61 6.28 -8.44 1.52
C LEU A 61 5.73 -9.21 2.72
N LYS A 62 5.82 -8.61 3.91
CA LYS A 62 5.23 -9.16 5.14
C LYS A 62 3.98 -8.37 5.55
N PRO A 63 3.01 -9.01 6.23
CA PRO A 63 1.83 -8.32 6.77
C PRO A 63 2.20 -7.16 7.70
N THR A 64 3.27 -7.32 8.49
CA THR A 64 3.75 -6.28 9.41
C THR A 64 4.19 -5.00 8.70
N GLU A 65 4.82 -5.10 7.53
CA GLU A 65 5.20 -3.93 6.73
C GLU A 65 3.98 -3.17 6.22
N TYR A 66 2.93 -3.90 5.79
CA TYR A 66 1.67 -3.31 5.39
C TYR A 66 0.97 -2.61 6.56
N LEU A 67 0.88 -3.27 7.72
CA LEU A 67 0.24 -2.70 8.91
C LEU A 67 0.91 -1.41 9.37
N SER A 68 2.24 -1.35 9.36
CA SER A 68 2.97 -0.11 9.65
C SER A 68 2.59 1.02 8.70
N PHE A 69 2.46 0.73 7.40
CA PHE A 69 1.98 1.72 6.43
C PHE A 69 0.54 2.14 6.70
N ALA A 70 -0.37 1.20 6.94
CA ALA A 70 -1.78 1.50 7.19
C ALA A 70 -1.96 2.39 8.43
N LEU A 71 -1.21 2.13 9.51
CA LEU A 71 -1.19 2.97 10.70
C LEU A 71 -0.69 4.39 10.39
N MET A 72 0.39 4.53 9.62
CA MET A 72 0.92 5.83 9.21
C MET A 72 -0.08 6.62 8.33
N GLN A 73 -0.84 5.95 7.46
CA GLN A 73 -1.86 6.62 6.65
C GLN A 73 -3.00 7.14 7.51
N ARG A 74 -3.55 6.29 8.40
CA ARG A 74 -4.63 6.69 9.31
C ARG A 74 -4.22 7.86 10.20
N GLN A 75 -2.98 7.87 10.69
CA GLN A 75 -2.47 9.00 11.47
C GLN A 75 -2.47 10.30 10.65
N LYS A 76 -1.95 10.27 9.42
CA LYS A 76 -1.93 11.44 8.52
C LYS A 76 -3.34 11.91 8.14
N GLU A 77 -4.28 11.00 7.99
CA GLU A 77 -5.68 11.33 7.72
C GLU A 77 -6.33 12.01 8.93
N ALA A 78 -6.11 11.47 10.14
CA ALA A 78 -6.59 12.10 11.37
C ALA A 78 -6.00 13.50 11.59
N GLU A 79 -4.70 13.69 11.31
CA GLU A 79 -4.06 15.01 11.38
C GLU A 79 -4.68 16.02 10.40
N LYS A 80 -5.03 15.60 9.18
CA LYS A 80 -5.71 16.45 8.20
C LYS A 80 -7.15 16.79 8.59
N GLU A 81 -7.86 15.86 9.22
CA GLU A 81 -9.23 16.07 9.69
C GLU A 81 -9.28 17.08 10.84
N VAL A 82 -8.30 17.05 11.75
CA VAL A 82 -8.17 18.03 12.83
C VAL A 82 -7.86 19.43 12.27
N ASP A 83 -6.96 19.54 11.28
CA ASP A 83 -6.62 20.82 10.62
C ASP A 83 -7.83 21.47 9.91
N LEU A 84 -8.79 20.66 9.43
CA LEU A 84 -10.02 21.13 8.79
C LEU A 84 -11.05 21.71 9.78
N LEU A 85 -10.97 21.35 11.07
CA LEU A 85 -11.91 21.79 12.09
C LEU A 85 -11.44 23.04 12.86
N ASP A 86 -10.26 23.58 12.54
CA ASP A 86 -9.55 24.48 13.47
C ASP A 86 -9.60 25.99 13.16
N ILE A 87 -10.30 26.53 12.14
CA ILE A 87 -10.22 27.99 11.89
C ILE A 87 -11.53 28.76 11.60
N ASP A 88 -12.57 28.19 11.00
CA ASP A 88 -13.72 29.02 10.54
C ASP A 88 -15.02 28.88 11.35
N ASP A 89 -15.18 27.86 12.20
CA ASP A 89 -16.45 27.55 12.89
C ASP A 89 -16.49 27.96 14.38
N LEU A 90 -15.44 28.66 14.86
CA LEU A 90 -15.32 29.12 16.25
C LEU A 90 -15.24 30.65 16.39
N LEU A 91 -15.55 31.39 15.31
CA LEU A 91 -15.59 32.86 15.27
C LEU A 91 -16.99 33.40 14.96
#